data_AF-A0A4Z0M0B2-F1
#
_entry.id   AF-A0A4Z0M0B2-F1
#
_cell.length_a   1.000
_cell.length_b   1.000
_cell.length_c   1.000
_cell.angle_alpha   90.00
_cell.angle_beta   90.00
_cell.angle_gamma   90.00
#
_symmetry.space_group_name_H-M   'P 1'
#
loop_
_entity.id
_entity.type
_entity.pdbx_description
1 polymer ?
#
loop_
_entity_poly.entity_id
_entity_poly.type
_entity_poly.pdbx_seq_one_letter_code
_entity_poly.pdbx_strand_id
1 'polypeptide(L)'
;MQAFRHAVPVLLGLVLGATSAVAEAGSSSRRDAGDEAAQWYVRAEVSVRDPLDGSVSRADNAAVFGVLAASSDTYDRHDIPAYASTAGARIAGVFVHDDWSEHAGEYHSDYRSGPTRRAAWPFTVNSSVNGAVVTVSWDGLYEVTTAPEGSASSYEARLDADSRTLRRLKLVDLTTGEIIPAYRKGGLNTYSFTLADGERSRQLLWVLGAVKGSYLEASNRAAAYMQRQVEVQANSKAVERRSSKAHPVFGYPPVN
;
A
#
# COMPACT_ATOMS: atom_id res chain seq x y z
N MET A 1 -11.52 27.51 49.11
CA MET A 1 -11.83 28.96 49.20
C MET A 1 -10.95 29.62 48.15
N GLN A 2 -11.40 30.28 47.08
CA GLN A 2 -12.60 31.08 46.80
C GLN A 2 -13.10 30.74 45.38
N ALA A 3 -14.42 30.73 45.21
CA ALA A 3 -15.11 30.57 43.94
C ALA A 3 -15.48 31.95 43.39
N PHE A 4 -15.06 32.26 42.16
CA PHE A 4 -15.58 33.41 41.42
C PHE A 4 -16.65 32.93 40.44
N ARG A 5 -17.91 33.18 40.79
CA ARG A 5 -19.07 33.02 39.91
C ARG A 5 -19.26 34.35 39.17
N HIS A 6 -19.03 34.36 37.87
CA HIS A 6 -19.46 35.45 37.01
C HIS A 6 -20.80 35.09 36.35
N ALA A 7 -21.80 35.89 36.65
CA ALA A 7 -23.10 35.87 36.01
C ALA A 7 -22.98 36.50 34.62
N VAL A 8 -23.43 35.77 33.59
CA VAL A 8 -23.57 36.28 32.23
C VAL A 8 -25.05 36.62 32.01
N PRO A 9 -25.39 37.83 31.54
CA PRO A 9 -26.77 38.20 31.26
C PRO A 9 -27.29 37.48 30.01
N VAL A 10 -28.48 36.90 30.14
CA VAL A 10 -29.27 36.34 29.03
C VAL A 10 -29.91 37.50 28.28
N LEU A 11 -29.46 37.76 27.05
CA LEU A 11 -30.10 38.71 26.14
C LEU A 11 -31.12 37.96 25.28
N LEU A 12 -32.40 38.21 25.53
CA LEU A 12 -33.52 37.68 24.77
C LEU A 12 -33.72 38.54 23.51
N GLY A 13 -33.16 38.10 22.39
CA GLY A 13 -33.34 38.74 21.07
C GLY A 13 -34.50 38.11 20.31
N LEU A 14 -35.60 38.86 20.17
CA LEU A 14 -36.74 38.54 19.32
C LEU A 14 -36.35 38.84 17.86
N VAL A 15 -36.18 37.81 17.03
CA VAL A 15 -35.99 37.95 15.57
C VAL A 15 -37.32 37.61 14.88
N LEU A 16 -38.03 38.64 14.42
CA LEU A 16 -39.00 38.52 13.34
C LEU A 16 -38.24 38.67 12.01
N GLY A 17 -38.16 37.60 11.23
CA GLY A 17 -37.54 37.58 9.91
C GLY A 17 -38.34 36.71 8.96
N ALA A 18 -38.71 37.30 7.83
CA ALA A 18 -39.61 36.76 6.82
C ALA A 18 -39.24 35.34 6.34
N THR A 19 -40.26 34.49 6.23
CA THR A 19 -40.16 33.19 5.55
C THR A 19 -40.10 33.41 4.03
N SER A 20 -38.89 33.58 3.49
CA SER A 20 -38.65 33.33 2.08
C SER A 20 -38.65 31.82 1.88
N ALA A 21 -39.69 31.30 1.25
CA ALA A 21 -39.73 29.95 0.72
C ALA A 21 -38.71 29.83 -0.42
N VAL A 22 -37.45 29.58 -0.06
CA VAL A 22 -36.46 29.06 -1.00
C VAL A 22 -36.88 27.62 -1.25
N ALA A 23 -37.34 27.34 -2.46
CA ALA A 23 -37.48 25.99 -2.95
C ALA A 23 -36.07 25.37 -2.96
N GLU A 24 -35.70 24.70 -1.87
CA GLU A 24 -34.66 23.69 -1.91
C GLU A 24 -35.18 22.59 -2.83
N ALA A 25 -34.84 22.70 -4.11
CA ALA A 25 -34.71 21.53 -4.98
C ALA A 25 -33.52 20.71 -4.45
N GLY A 26 -33.67 20.20 -3.24
CA GLY A 26 -32.88 19.12 -2.67
C GLY A 26 -33.19 17.88 -3.48
N SER A 27 -32.58 17.80 -4.66
CA SER A 27 -32.29 16.54 -5.31
C SER A 27 -31.28 15.82 -4.42
N SER A 28 -31.77 15.32 -3.28
CA SER A 28 -31.19 14.14 -2.65
C SER A 28 -31.46 13.02 -3.65
N SER A 29 -30.63 12.96 -4.69
CA SER A 29 -30.35 11.75 -5.42
C SER A 29 -30.04 10.72 -4.34
N ARG A 30 -31.05 9.92 -3.98
CA ARG A 30 -30.85 8.59 -3.44
C ARG A 30 -30.01 7.91 -4.50
N ARG A 31 -28.69 8.05 -4.40
CA ARG A 31 -27.77 7.08 -4.98
C ARG A 31 -28.25 5.77 -4.38
N ASP A 32 -28.91 4.97 -5.21
CA ASP A 32 -29.26 3.62 -4.83
C ASP A 32 -28.03 3.00 -4.18
N ALA A 33 -28.23 2.23 -3.13
CA ALA A 33 -27.18 1.50 -2.41
C ALA A 33 -26.51 0.40 -3.29
N GLY A 34 -26.51 0.60 -4.60
CA GLY A 34 -26.23 -0.30 -5.70
C GLY A 34 -25.00 0.09 -6.54
N ASP A 35 -24.64 1.37 -6.67
CA ASP A 35 -23.52 1.77 -7.52
C ASP A 35 -22.15 1.57 -6.84
N GLU A 36 -21.32 0.73 -7.45
CA GLU A 36 -19.90 0.57 -7.11
C GLU A 36 -19.18 1.88 -7.44
N ALA A 37 -18.34 2.40 -6.54
CA ALA A 37 -17.61 3.64 -6.79
C ALA A 37 -16.83 3.53 -8.11
N ALA A 38 -17.14 4.39 -9.07
CA ALA A 38 -16.55 4.32 -10.41
C ALA A 38 -15.05 4.62 -10.41
N GLN A 39 -14.58 5.40 -9.43
CA GLN A 39 -13.18 5.72 -9.19
C GLN A 39 -12.93 5.69 -7.68
N TRP A 40 -11.85 5.05 -7.27
CA TRP A 40 -11.50 4.92 -5.86
C TRP A 40 -10.03 4.57 -5.67
N TYR A 41 -9.52 4.80 -4.46
CA TYR A 41 -8.22 4.30 -4.05
C TYR A 41 -8.17 3.89 -2.58
N VAL A 42 -7.16 3.13 -2.21
CA VAL A 42 -6.84 2.72 -0.84
C VAL A 42 -5.41 3.14 -0.54
N ARG A 43 -5.17 3.61 0.68
CA ARG A 43 -3.84 3.92 1.20
C ARG A 43 -3.38 2.78 2.11
N ALA A 44 -2.41 2.00 1.65
CA ALA A 44 -1.75 0.97 2.45
C ALA A 44 -0.55 1.59 3.17
N GLU A 45 -0.64 1.68 4.49
CA GLU A 45 0.39 2.20 5.35
C GLU A 45 1.14 1.03 6.03
N VAL A 46 2.46 1.05 5.92
CA VAL A 46 3.32 0.02 6.50
C VAL A 46 4.05 0.57 7.71
N SER A 47 4.14 -0.23 8.77
CA SER A 47 4.96 0.05 9.94
C SER A 47 5.76 -1.19 10.35
N VAL A 48 6.84 -0.97 11.07
CA VAL A 48 7.70 -2.04 11.59
C VAL A 48 7.95 -1.82 13.08
N ARG A 49 7.88 -2.89 13.87
CA ARG A 49 8.28 -2.90 15.28
C ARG A 49 9.61 -3.65 15.42
N ASP A 50 10.62 -2.95 15.90
CA ASP A 50 11.95 -3.49 16.14
C ASP A 50 11.92 -4.46 17.33
N PRO A 51 12.40 -5.71 17.17
CA PRO A 51 12.35 -6.70 18.25
C PRO A 51 13.37 -6.43 19.37
N LEU A 52 14.39 -5.60 19.12
CA LEU A 52 15.46 -5.34 20.09
C LEU A 52 15.04 -4.31 21.15
N ASP A 53 14.40 -3.21 20.72
CA ASP A 53 14.02 -2.10 21.59
C ASP A 53 12.51 -1.83 21.65
N GLY A 54 11.71 -2.52 20.82
CA GLY A 54 10.27 -2.35 20.73
C GLY A 54 9.82 -1.07 20.01
N SER A 55 10.74 -0.28 19.45
CA SER A 55 10.44 0.96 18.73
C SER A 55 9.61 0.68 17.48
N VAL A 56 8.71 1.59 17.14
CA VAL A 56 7.85 1.49 15.95
C VAL A 56 8.28 2.54 14.94
N SER A 57 8.51 2.13 13.70
CA SER A 57 8.83 3.03 12.60
C SER A 57 7.76 2.99 11.50
N ARG A 58 7.33 4.20 11.11
CA ARG A 58 6.56 4.60 9.94
C ARG A 58 7.28 4.37 8.61
N ALA A 59 6.68 3.82 7.57
CA ALA A 59 7.09 4.21 6.22
C ALA A 59 6.64 5.67 5.96
N ASP A 60 7.51 6.51 5.40
CA ASP A 60 7.20 7.94 5.20
C ASP A 60 6.08 8.15 4.18
N ASN A 61 5.99 7.27 3.18
CA ASN A 61 4.96 7.29 2.15
C ASN A 61 4.03 6.07 2.30
N ALA A 62 2.73 6.31 2.15
CA ALA A 62 1.77 5.24 1.97
C ALA A 62 1.84 4.71 0.52
N ALA A 63 1.68 3.40 0.34
CA ALA A 63 1.47 2.82 -0.96
C ALA A 63 -0.01 2.99 -1.34
N VAL A 64 -0.28 3.63 -2.48
CA VAL A 64 -1.65 3.97 -2.91
C VAL A 64 -2.03 3.15 -4.13
N PHE A 65 -3.19 2.51 -4.10
CA PHE A 65 -3.66 1.76 -5.25
C PHE A 65 -5.16 1.87 -5.44
N GLY A 66 -5.62 1.64 -6.65
CA GLY A 66 -7.05 1.62 -6.92
C GLY A 66 -7.40 1.70 -8.38
N VAL A 67 -8.50 2.38 -8.67
CA VAL A 67 -9.09 2.51 -10.00
C VAL A 67 -9.39 3.97 -10.25
N LEU A 68 -8.86 4.52 -11.34
CA LEU A 68 -9.20 5.86 -11.83
C LEU A 68 -9.65 5.77 -13.28
N ALA A 69 -10.59 6.62 -13.68
CA ALA A 69 -11.15 6.58 -15.02
C ALA A 69 -10.11 6.97 -16.09
N ALA A 70 -9.12 7.78 -15.72
CA ALA A 70 -8.05 8.24 -16.60
C ALA A 70 -6.76 7.40 -16.53
N SER A 71 -6.75 6.31 -15.76
CA SER A 71 -5.60 5.42 -15.64
C SER A 71 -5.59 4.31 -16.70
N SER A 72 -4.43 3.68 -16.88
CA SER A 72 -4.15 2.52 -17.71
C SER A 72 -3.87 1.29 -16.82
N ASP A 73 -3.82 0.10 -17.42
CA ASP A 73 -3.33 -1.10 -16.71
C ASP A 73 -1.80 -1.27 -16.83
N THR A 74 -1.17 -0.38 -17.60
CA THR A 74 0.28 -0.19 -17.77
C THR A 74 0.71 1.12 -17.14
N TYR A 75 2.02 1.41 -17.13
CA TYR A 75 2.54 2.71 -16.71
C TYR A 75 1.75 3.90 -17.29
N ASP A 76 1.36 4.84 -16.43
CA ASP A 76 0.75 6.11 -16.76
C ASP A 76 1.17 7.23 -15.79
N ARG A 77 0.64 8.45 -15.99
CA ARG A 77 1.01 9.65 -15.23
C ARG A 77 0.61 9.64 -13.74
N HIS A 78 -0.27 8.74 -13.34
CA HIS A 78 -0.75 8.60 -11.96
C HIS A 78 0.13 7.60 -11.17
N ASP A 79 1.07 6.91 -11.82
CA ASP A 79 2.04 6.04 -11.17
C ASP A 79 3.24 6.87 -10.68
N ILE A 80 3.34 7.01 -9.37
CA ILE A 80 4.38 7.80 -8.71
C ILE A 80 5.56 6.86 -8.44
N PRO A 81 6.72 7.05 -9.11
CA PRO A 81 7.88 6.20 -8.87
C PRO A 81 8.41 6.38 -7.45
N ALA A 82 8.98 5.33 -6.88
CA ALA A 82 9.80 5.45 -5.69
C ALA A 82 11.09 6.21 -6.06
N TYR A 83 11.38 7.30 -5.34
CA TYR A 83 12.52 8.19 -5.67
C TYR A 83 13.90 7.53 -5.53
N ALA A 84 13.98 6.43 -4.79
CA ALA A 84 15.17 5.59 -4.65
C ALA A 84 14.73 4.14 -4.46
N SER A 85 15.64 3.20 -4.73
CA SER A 85 15.38 1.80 -4.41
C SER A 85 15.06 1.66 -2.92
N THR A 86 13.95 0.99 -2.64
CA THR A 86 13.52 0.71 -1.28
C THR A 86 14.21 -0.52 -0.68
N ALA A 87 15.05 -1.21 -1.46
CA ALA A 87 15.89 -2.30 -1.00
C ALA A 87 16.91 -1.78 0.04
N GLY A 88 16.63 -2.05 1.32
CA GLY A 88 17.45 -1.61 2.45
C GLY A 88 16.88 -0.42 3.23
N ALA A 89 15.76 0.15 2.79
CA ALA A 89 14.99 1.09 3.61
C ALA A 89 14.64 0.47 4.97
N ARG A 90 14.55 1.28 6.03
CA ARG A 90 14.13 0.78 7.36
C ARG A 90 12.76 0.11 7.26
N ILE A 91 11.83 0.71 6.53
CA ILE A 91 10.55 0.12 6.14
C ILE A 91 10.03 0.85 4.89
N ALA A 92 9.46 0.11 3.93
CA ALA A 92 8.79 0.67 2.76
C ALA A 92 7.71 -0.28 2.24
N GLY A 93 6.66 0.27 1.64
CA GLY A 93 5.69 -0.45 0.82
C GLY A 93 5.69 0.10 -0.59
N VAL A 94 5.80 -0.76 -1.59
CA VAL A 94 5.88 -0.39 -3.02
C VAL A 94 5.15 -1.39 -3.91
N PHE A 95 4.73 -0.95 -5.09
CA PHE A 95 4.30 -1.80 -6.19
C PHE A 95 5.49 -2.00 -7.13
N VAL A 96 5.82 -3.25 -7.45
CA VAL A 96 6.97 -3.57 -8.31
C VAL A 96 6.43 -4.04 -9.65
N HIS A 97 6.86 -3.38 -10.73
CA HIS A 97 6.47 -3.70 -12.10
C HIS A 97 7.71 -3.93 -12.94
N ASP A 98 8.09 -5.20 -13.13
CA ASP A 98 9.19 -5.57 -14.04
C ASP A 98 8.74 -5.65 -15.51
N ASP A 99 7.42 -5.64 -15.74
CA ASP A 99 6.77 -5.81 -17.03
C ASP A 99 6.46 -4.47 -17.74
N TRP A 100 6.75 -3.33 -17.10
CA TRP A 100 6.53 -1.98 -17.66
C TRP A 100 7.66 -1.49 -18.59
N SER A 101 8.44 -2.43 -19.15
CA SER A 101 9.49 -2.13 -20.14
C SER A 101 10.49 -1.08 -19.63
N GLU A 102 10.65 0.06 -20.32
CA GLU A 102 11.58 1.14 -19.92
C GLU A 102 11.15 1.84 -18.61
N HIS A 103 9.90 1.63 -18.19
CA HIS A 103 9.35 2.09 -16.92
C HIS A 103 9.35 0.99 -15.85
N ALA A 104 10.14 -0.08 -16.02
CA ALA A 104 10.26 -1.09 -14.97
C ALA A 104 10.83 -0.50 -13.68
N GLY A 105 10.24 -0.82 -12.52
CA GLY A 105 10.70 -0.29 -11.25
C GLY A 105 9.73 -0.40 -10.08
N GLU A 106 10.05 0.36 -9.03
CA GLU A 106 9.28 0.45 -7.79
C GLU A 106 8.41 1.72 -7.79
N TYR A 107 7.15 1.59 -7.37
CA TYR A 107 6.17 2.67 -7.39
C TYR A 107 5.46 2.81 -6.04
N HIS A 108 5.17 4.05 -5.65
CA HIS A 108 4.32 4.36 -4.50
C HIS A 108 2.83 4.41 -4.86
N SER A 109 2.48 4.51 -6.15
CA SER A 109 1.11 4.34 -6.60
C SER A 109 0.96 3.42 -7.80
N ASP A 110 -0.16 2.70 -7.84
CA ASP A 110 -0.59 1.84 -8.96
C ASP A 110 -2.11 1.94 -9.12
N TYR A 111 -2.55 2.65 -10.16
CA TYR A 111 -3.96 2.80 -10.49
C TYR A 111 -4.29 2.02 -11.76
N ARG A 112 -5.45 1.36 -11.77
CA ARG A 112 -5.93 0.59 -12.94
C ARG A 112 -7.07 1.30 -13.65
N SER A 113 -7.26 0.92 -14.90
CA SER A 113 -8.31 1.48 -15.75
C SER A 113 -9.69 0.89 -15.40
N GLY A 114 -10.71 1.76 -15.28
CA GLY A 114 -12.14 1.41 -15.34
C GLY A 114 -12.71 0.47 -14.26
N PRO A 115 -14.04 0.23 -14.27
CA PRO A 115 -14.68 -0.62 -13.27
C PRO A 115 -14.31 -2.09 -13.51
N THR A 116 -13.26 -2.54 -12.85
CA THR A 116 -12.84 -3.93 -12.88
C THR A 116 -13.61 -4.72 -11.82
N ARG A 117 -14.41 -5.71 -12.24
CA ARG A 117 -15.02 -6.66 -11.28
C ARG A 117 -13.96 -7.45 -10.50
N ARG A 118 -12.76 -7.56 -11.07
CA ARG A 118 -11.59 -8.21 -10.50
C ARG A 118 -10.33 -7.49 -10.97
N ALA A 119 -9.45 -7.18 -10.03
CA ALA A 119 -8.14 -6.63 -10.28
C ALA A 119 -7.19 -7.13 -9.19
N ALA A 120 -5.89 -7.04 -9.45
CA ALA A 120 -4.87 -7.38 -8.48
C ALA A 120 -3.68 -6.44 -8.58
N TRP A 121 -3.09 -6.10 -7.44
CA TRP A 121 -1.94 -5.20 -7.33
C TRP A 121 -0.80 -5.90 -6.57
N PRO A 122 0.28 -6.30 -7.26
CA PRO A 122 1.47 -6.86 -6.62
C PRO A 122 2.07 -5.83 -5.66
N PHE A 123 2.20 -6.19 -4.40
CA PHE A 123 2.63 -5.28 -3.34
C PHE A 123 3.81 -5.87 -2.60
N THR A 124 4.92 -5.16 -2.55
CA THR A 124 6.13 -5.57 -1.82
C THR A 124 6.30 -4.73 -0.59
N VAL A 125 6.54 -5.38 0.55
CA VAL A 125 6.99 -4.71 1.77
C VAL A 125 8.47 -5.01 1.97
N ASN A 126 9.30 -3.97 2.06
CA ASN A 126 10.74 -4.04 2.29
C ASN A 126 11.10 -3.54 3.69
N SER A 127 12.03 -4.18 4.39
CA SER A 127 12.55 -3.76 5.69
C SER A 127 14.00 -4.19 5.87
N SER A 128 14.82 -3.30 6.43
CA SER A 128 16.18 -3.65 6.87
C SER A 128 16.26 -4.10 8.33
N VAL A 129 15.15 -4.05 9.07
CA VAL A 129 15.08 -4.50 10.47
C VAL A 129 14.84 -6.02 10.50
N ASN A 130 15.85 -6.79 10.92
CA ASN A 130 15.78 -8.26 10.98
C ASN A 130 14.83 -8.74 12.08
N GLY A 131 14.07 -9.81 11.82
CA GLY A 131 13.13 -10.39 12.79
C GLY A 131 11.99 -9.46 13.21
N ALA A 132 11.76 -8.39 12.47
CA ALA A 132 10.81 -7.37 12.86
C ALA A 132 9.36 -7.78 12.60
N VAL A 133 8.47 -7.30 13.47
CA VAL A 133 7.03 -7.44 13.26
C VAL A 133 6.58 -6.30 12.36
N VAL A 134 6.27 -6.62 11.12
CA VAL A 134 5.75 -5.71 10.12
C VAL A 134 4.23 -5.69 10.22
N THR A 135 3.62 -4.51 10.13
CA THR A 135 2.17 -4.33 10.07
C THR A 135 1.78 -3.50 8.87
N VAL A 136 0.92 -4.05 8.02
CA VAL A 136 0.22 -3.38 6.92
C VAL A 136 -1.17 -3.00 7.41
N SER A 137 -1.50 -1.73 7.25
CA SER A 137 -2.77 -1.13 7.68
C SER A 137 -3.35 -0.28 6.57
N TRP A 138 -4.66 -0.06 6.59
CA TRP A 138 -5.36 0.81 5.66
C TRP A 138 -6.52 1.47 6.40
N ASP A 139 -6.83 2.71 6.01
CA ASP A 139 -7.79 3.60 6.69
C ASP A 139 -9.18 3.61 6.03
N GLY A 140 -9.31 2.97 4.87
CA GLY A 140 -10.57 2.81 4.17
C GLY A 140 -10.39 2.91 2.66
N LEU A 141 -11.50 3.14 1.96
CA LEU A 141 -11.51 3.41 0.54
C LEU A 141 -11.87 4.88 0.32
N TYR A 142 -11.07 5.58 -0.46
CA TYR A 142 -11.34 6.95 -0.86
C TYR A 142 -12.08 6.92 -2.20
N GLU A 143 -13.34 7.31 -2.21
CA GLU A 143 -14.09 7.50 -3.44
C GLU A 143 -13.64 8.80 -4.12
N VAL A 144 -13.34 8.73 -5.41
CA VAL A 144 -12.87 9.88 -6.18
C VAL A 144 -13.99 10.38 -7.08
N THR A 145 -14.40 11.63 -6.87
CA THR A 145 -15.29 12.34 -7.78
C THR A 145 -14.49 13.36 -8.58
N THR A 146 -14.72 13.35 -9.90
CA THR A 146 -14.12 14.32 -10.81
C THR A 146 -15.20 15.27 -11.27
N ALA A 147 -15.02 16.57 -11.04
CA ALA A 147 -15.92 17.60 -11.53
C ALA A 147 -15.17 18.52 -12.50
N PRO A 148 -15.76 18.88 -13.66
CA PRO A 148 -15.18 19.88 -14.53
C PRO A 148 -15.15 21.23 -13.81
N GLU A 149 -13.99 21.86 -13.77
CA GLU A 149 -13.77 23.20 -13.19
C GLU A 149 -13.13 24.08 -14.27
N GLY A 150 -13.97 24.72 -15.09
CA GLY A 150 -13.52 25.49 -16.25
C GLY A 150 -12.84 24.61 -17.30
N SER A 151 -11.57 24.89 -17.60
CA SER A 151 -10.73 24.07 -18.50
C SER A 151 -9.96 22.96 -17.79
N ALA A 152 -10.08 22.86 -16.47
CA ALA A 152 -9.41 21.85 -15.65
C ALA A 152 -10.42 20.85 -15.07
N SER A 153 -9.91 19.74 -14.56
CA SER A 153 -10.68 18.80 -13.75
C SER A 153 -10.29 18.99 -12.29
N SER A 154 -11.27 19.16 -11.42
CA SER A 154 -11.08 19.08 -9.97
C SER A 154 -11.27 17.63 -9.51
N TYR A 155 -10.50 17.23 -8.50
CA TYR A 155 -10.59 15.92 -7.86
C TYR A 155 -10.97 16.12 -6.40
N GLU A 156 -12.06 15.49 -5.98
CA GLU A 156 -12.45 15.41 -4.59
C GLU A 156 -12.41 13.94 -4.16
N ALA A 157 -11.79 13.69 -3.00
CA ALA A 157 -11.69 12.36 -2.42
C ALA A 157 -12.48 12.32 -1.12
N ARG A 158 -13.40 11.36 -1.01
CA ARG A 158 -14.20 11.13 0.20
C ARG A 158 -13.86 9.78 0.80
N LEU A 159 -13.44 9.76 2.06
CA LEU A 159 -13.23 8.52 2.78
C LEU A 159 -14.56 7.79 3.03
N ASP A 160 -14.61 6.53 2.59
CA ASP A 160 -15.65 5.56 2.86
C ASP A 160 -15.03 4.30 3.48
N ALA A 161 -15.01 4.26 4.81
CA ALA A 161 -14.48 3.14 5.56
C ALA A 161 -15.36 1.88 5.51
N ASP A 162 -16.59 1.96 4.98
CA ASP A 162 -17.54 0.86 4.90
C ASP A 162 -17.97 0.48 3.48
N SER A 163 -17.18 0.90 2.48
CA SER A 163 -17.48 0.67 1.07
C SER A 163 -17.66 -0.82 0.73
N ARG A 164 -18.64 -1.11 -0.13
CA ARG A 164 -18.85 -2.47 -0.69
C ARG A 164 -17.63 -2.97 -1.46
N THR A 165 -16.89 -2.06 -2.13
CA THR A 165 -15.64 -2.39 -2.82
C THR A 165 -14.59 -2.83 -1.81
N LEU A 166 -14.44 -2.11 -0.70
CA LEU A 166 -13.50 -2.45 0.36
C LEU A 166 -13.83 -3.81 0.99
N ARG A 167 -15.11 -4.14 1.20
CA ARG A 167 -15.55 -5.46 1.70
C ARG A 167 -15.22 -6.63 0.76
N ARG A 168 -14.99 -6.35 -0.53
CA ARG A 168 -14.57 -7.34 -1.54
C ARG A 168 -13.06 -7.41 -1.71
N LEU A 169 -12.33 -6.45 -1.18
CA LEU A 169 -10.88 -6.36 -1.27
C LEU A 169 -10.23 -7.30 -0.24
N LYS A 170 -9.17 -7.97 -0.66
CA LYS A 170 -8.39 -8.90 0.15
C LYS A 170 -6.91 -8.63 -0.08
N LEU A 171 -6.11 -8.73 0.98
CA LEU A 171 -4.67 -8.85 0.91
C LEU A 171 -4.33 -10.34 0.96
N VAL A 172 -3.46 -10.81 0.08
CA VAL A 172 -2.98 -12.19 0.09
C VAL A 172 -1.50 -12.17 0.42
N ASP A 173 -1.10 -12.88 1.47
CA ASP A 173 0.32 -13.14 1.71
C ASP A 173 0.77 -14.25 0.77
N LEU A 174 1.67 -13.88 -0.13
CA LEU A 174 2.19 -14.75 -1.16
C LEU A 174 3.11 -15.84 -0.59
N THR A 175 3.79 -15.59 0.53
CA THR A 175 4.64 -16.59 1.18
C THR A 175 3.82 -17.65 1.92
N THR A 176 2.80 -17.23 2.67
CA THR A 176 2.03 -18.14 3.53
C THR A 176 0.77 -18.68 2.87
N GLY A 177 0.31 -18.04 1.79
CA GLY A 177 -0.98 -18.30 1.16
C GLY A 177 -2.17 -17.78 1.95
N GLU A 178 -1.94 -17.02 3.04
CA GLU A 178 -3.00 -16.48 3.87
C GLU A 178 -3.81 -15.43 3.11
N ILE A 179 -5.14 -15.48 3.26
CA ILE A 179 -6.07 -14.51 2.65
C ILE A 179 -6.66 -13.65 3.75
N ILE A 180 -6.31 -12.37 3.74
CA ILE A 180 -6.71 -11.39 4.74
C ILE A 180 -7.78 -10.47 4.15
N PRO A 181 -9.04 -10.54 4.60
CA PRO A 181 -10.07 -9.62 4.14
C PRO A 181 -9.74 -8.20 4.60
N ALA A 182 -9.92 -7.21 3.71
CA ALA A 182 -9.68 -5.80 4.03
C ALA A 182 -10.63 -5.28 5.13
N TYR A 183 -11.80 -5.89 5.23
CA TYR A 183 -12.84 -5.52 6.19
C TYR A 183 -13.33 -6.76 6.94
N ARG A 184 -13.39 -6.70 8.28
CA ARG A 184 -13.81 -7.83 9.15
C ARG A 184 -14.66 -7.33 10.31
N LYS A 185 -15.77 -8.03 10.61
CA LYS A 185 -16.61 -7.81 11.81
C LYS A 185 -16.99 -6.34 12.07
N GLY A 186 -17.35 -5.60 11.02
CA GLY A 186 -17.84 -4.21 11.16
C GLY A 186 -16.75 -3.15 11.23
N GLY A 187 -15.50 -3.49 10.87
CA GLY A 187 -14.43 -2.51 10.75
C GLY A 187 -13.31 -2.94 9.81
N LEU A 188 -12.37 -2.01 9.63
CA LEU A 188 -11.13 -2.23 8.90
C LEU A 188 -10.29 -3.29 9.61
N ASN A 189 -9.64 -4.12 8.82
CA ASN A 189 -8.69 -5.10 9.33
C ASN A 189 -7.26 -4.56 9.17
N THR A 190 -6.30 -5.22 9.79
CA THR A 190 -4.87 -4.98 9.59
C THR A 190 -4.18 -6.32 9.43
N TYR A 191 -2.98 -6.33 8.85
CA TYR A 191 -2.19 -7.55 8.72
C TYR A 191 -0.82 -7.38 9.33
N SER A 192 -0.44 -8.28 10.23
CA SER A 192 0.89 -8.29 10.84
C SER A 192 1.57 -9.63 10.58
N PHE A 193 2.86 -9.58 10.23
CA PHE A 193 3.70 -10.75 10.02
C PHE A 193 5.13 -10.45 10.49
N THR A 194 5.90 -11.49 10.71
CA THR A 194 7.34 -11.38 11.01
C THR A 194 8.13 -11.72 9.76
N LEU A 195 9.18 -10.94 9.49
CA LEU A 195 10.18 -11.32 8.49
C LEU A 195 11.11 -12.37 9.09
N ALA A 196 11.29 -13.49 8.39
CA ALA A 196 12.20 -14.55 8.86
C ALA A 196 13.66 -14.05 8.89
N ASP A 197 14.55 -14.80 9.56
CA ASP A 197 15.96 -14.41 9.63
C ASP A 197 16.60 -14.27 8.24
N GLY A 198 17.10 -13.07 7.96
CA GLY A 198 17.70 -12.72 6.67
C GLY A 198 16.70 -12.34 5.57
N GLU A 199 15.39 -12.51 5.80
CA GLU A 199 14.35 -12.03 4.91
C GLU A 199 14.25 -10.50 5.01
N ARG A 200 14.35 -9.82 3.87
CA ARG A 200 14.28 -8.35 3.79
C ARG A 200 13.02 -7.83 3.11
N SER A 201 12.24 -8.74 2.53
CA SER A 201 11.06 -8.40 1.77
C SER A 201 9.98 -9.46 1.95
N ARG A 202 8.72 -9.01 1.97
CA ARG A 202 7.53 -9.88 1.91
C ARG A 202 6.73 -9.48 0.69
N GLN A 203 6.42 -10.47 -0.14
CA GLN A 203 5.55 -10.31 -1.29
C GLN A 203 4.09 -10.48 -0.84
N LEU A 204 3.24 -9.56 -1.26
CA LEU A 204 1.81 -9.53 -0.97
C LEU A 204 1.06 -9.24 -2.28
N LEU A 205 -0.23 -9.54 -2.30
CA LEU A 205 -1.09 -9.25 -3.44
C LEU A 205 -2.43 -8.70 -2.96
N TRP A 206 -2.73 -7.45 -3.30
CA TRP A 206 -4.09 -6.94 -3.16
C TRP A 206 -4.95 -7.53 -4.27
N VAL A 207 -6.13 -8.02 -3.93
CA VAL A 207 -7.08 -8.63 -4.87
C VAL A 207 -8.47 -8.09 -4.63
N LEU A 208 -9.07 -7.51 -5.66
CA LEU A 208 -10.49 -7.18 -5.68
C LEU A 208 -11.30 -8.40 -6.14
N GLY A 209 -12.18 -8.91 -5.28
CA GLY A 209 -13.10 -9.99 -5.60
C GLY A 209 -12.63 -11.39 -5.17
N ALA A 210 -12.76 -12.38 -6.05
CA ALA A 210 -12.42 -13.77 -5.73
C ALA A 210 -10.93 -14.05 -6.00
N VAL A 211 -10.22 -14.57 -5.00
CA VAL A 211 -8.83 -15.03 -5.12
C VAL A 211 -8.82 -16.33 -5.92
N LYS A 212 -8.11 -16.35 -7.05
CA LYS A 212 -7.94 -17.55 -7.87
C LYS A 212 -6.79 -18.39 -7.32
N GLY A 213 -6.91 -19.72 -7.39
CA GLY A 213 -5.82 -20.64 -7.02
C GLY A 213 -4.52 -20.37 -7.79
N SER A 214 -4.63 -19.93 -9.04
CA SER A 214 -3.48 -19.55 -9.87
C SER A 214 -2.62 -18.43 -9.27
N TYR A 215 -3.19 -17.53 -8.47
CA TYR A 215 -2.42 -16.48 -7.78
C TYR A 215 -1.53 -17.08 -6.69
N LEU A 216 -2.06 -18.08 -5.96
CA LEU A 216 -1.32 -18.81 -4.93
C LEU A 216 -0.24 -19.69 -5.56
N GLU A 217 -0.52 -20.31 -6.70
CA GLU A 217 0.47 -21.13 -7.43
C GLU A 217 1.60 -20.30 -8.06
N ALA A 218 1.26 -19.16 -8.68
CA ALA A 218 2.27 -18.27 -9.25
C ALA A 218 3.19 -17.72 -8.16
N SER A 219 2.61 -17.40 -7.00
CA SER A 219 3.38 -17.03 -5.81
C SER A 219 4.34 -18.12 -5.35
N ASN A 220 3.86 -19.36 -5.18
CA ASN A 220 4.70 -20.48 -4.77
C ASN A 220 5.87 -20.69 -5.73
N ARG A 221 5.65 -20.49 -7.04
CA ARG A 221 6.71 -20.55 -8.05
C ARG A 221 7.67 -19.37 -7.96
N ALA A 222 7.19 -18.15 -7.76
CA ALA A 222 8.03 -16.96 -7.61
C ALA A 222 8.89 -17.03 -6.34
N ALA A 223 8.32 -17.44 -5.21
CA ALA A 223 9.04 -17.67 -3.96
C ALA A 223 10.14 -18.73 -4.14
N ALA A 224 9.80 -19.87 -4.77
CA ALA A 224 10.77 -20.93 -5.06
C ALA A 224 11.90 -20.45 -6.00
N TYR A 225 11.57 -19.62 -7.00
CA TYR A 225 12.56 -19.03 -7.91
C TYR A 225 13.50 -18.07 -7.18
N MET A 226 12.96 -17.15 -6.37
CA MET A 226 13.77 -16.18 -5.63
C MET A 226 14.69 -16.86 -4.62
N GLN A 227 14.20 -17.88 -3.92
CA GLN A 227 15.01 -18.68 -3.00
C GLN A 227 16.18 -19.37 -3.72
N ARG A 228 15.93 -19.89 -4.94
CA ARG A 228 16.97 -20.46 -5.79
C ARG A 228 18.01 -19.43 -6.24
N GLN A 229 17.61 -18.20 -6.55
CA GLN A 229 18.55 -17.13 -6.91
C GLN A 229 19.47 -16.75 -5.75
N VAL A 230 18.92 -16.64 -4.54
CA VAL A 230 19.71 -16.40 -3.32
C VAL A 230 20.74 -17.51 -3.10
N GLU A 231 20.34 -18.78 -3.28
CA GLU A 231 21.24 -19.93 -3.16
C GLU A 231 22.36 -19.89 -4.21
N VAL A 232 22.04 -19.57 -5.46
CA VAL A 232 23.03 -19.42 -6.54
C VAL A 232 24.04 -18.31 -6.22
N GLN A 233 23.58 -17.15 -5.72
CA GLN A 233 24.47 -16.06 -5.31
C GLN A 233 25.33 -16.40 -4.08
N ALA A 234 24.78 -17.15 -3.12
CA ALA A 234 25.56 -17.60 -1.96
C ALA A 234 26.67 -18.58 -2.39
N ASN A 235 26.34 -19.51 -3.29
CA ASN A 235 27.29 -20.48 -3.83
C ASN A 235 28.38 -19.81 -4.69
N SER A 236 28.04 -18.82 -5.52
CA SER A 236 29.05 -18.10 -6.32
C SER A 236 30.07 -17.39 -5.44
N LYS A 237 29.61 -16.67 -4.41
CA LYS A 237 30.51 -16.01 -3.42
C LYS A 237 31.39 -17.02 -2.66
N ALA A 238 30.87 -18.21 -2.35
CA ALA A 238 31.65 -19.25 -1.70
C ALA A 238 32.76 -19.81 -2.61
N VAL A 239 32.48 -19.96 -3.91
CA VAL A 239 33.48 -20.38 -4.91
C VAL A 239 34.57 -19.33 -5.09
N GLU A 240 34.21 -18.05 -5.20
CA GLU A 240 35.18 -16.94 -5.29
C GLU A 240 36.14 -16.91 -4.09
N ARG A 241 35.63 -17.07 -2.86
CA ARG A 241 36.44 -17.13 -1.64
C ARG A 241 37.41 -18.33 -1.59
N ARG A 242 37.06 -19.45 -2.23
CA ARG A 242 37.96 -20.61 -2.35
C ARG A 242 39.04 -20.35 -3.39
N SER A 243 38.68 -19.73 -4.51
CA SER A 243 39.62 -19.35 -5.58
C SER A 243 40.66 -18.34 -5.08
N SER A 244 40.25 -17.33 -4.32
CA SER A 244 41.15 -16.29 -3.79
C SER A 244 42.16 -16.79 -2.75
N LYS A 245 41.95 -17.98 -2.17
CA LYS A 245 42.88 -18.59 -1.20
C LYS A 245 43.91 -19.53 -1.85
N ALA A 246 43.83 -19.79 -3.15
CA ALA A 246 44.60 -20.84 -3.83
C ALA A 246 45.87 -20.37 -4.55
N HIS A 247 46.31 -19.11 -4.37
CA HIS A 247 47.62 -18.67 -4.88
C HIS A 247 48.53 -18.24 -3.73
N PRO A 248 49.40 -19.15 -3.23
CA PRO A 248 50.64 -18.68 -2.65
C PRO A 248 51.37 -17.90 -3.76
N VAL A 249 51.52 -16.59 -3.57
CA VAL A 249 52.46 -15.81 -4.37
C VAL A 249 53.83 -16.39 -4.07
N PHE A 250 54.29 -17.27 -4.94
CA PHE A 250 55.66 -17.78 -4.90
C PHE A 250 56.54 -16.57 -5.18
N GLY A 251 57.13 -16.02 -4.13
CA GLY A 251 57.97 -14.83 -4.20
C GLY A 251 59.10 -15.05 -5.20
N TYR A 252 59.31 -14.06 -6.06
CA TYR A 252 60.58 -13.96 -6.77
C TYR A 252 61.71 -13.92 -5.72
N PRO A 253 62.79 -14.68 -5.93
CA PRO A 253 63.92 -14.66 -5.00
C PRO A 253 64.47 -13.23 -4.89
N PRO A 254 64.98 -12.83 -3.71
CA PRO A 254 65.61 -11.52 -3.55
C PRO A 254 66.77 -11.40 -4.54
N VAL A 255 66.76 -10.31 -5.31
CA VAL A 255 67.88 -9.93 -6.17
C VAL A 255 68.91 -9.24 -5.27
N ASN A 256 70.11 -9.84 -5.18
CA ASN A 256 71.26 -9.24 -4.51
C ASN A 256 71.91 -8.17 -5.38
#